data_AF-A0A519D140-F1
#
_entry.id   AF-A0A519D140-F1
#
_cell.length_a   1.000
_cell.length_b   1.000
_cell.length_c   1.000
_cell.angle_alpha   90.00
_cell.angle_beta   90.00
_cell.angle_gamma   90.00
#
_symmetry.space_group_name_H-M   'P 1'
#
loop_
_entity.id
_entity.type
_entity.pdbx_description
1 polymer ?
#
loop_
_entity_poly.entity_id
_entity_poly.type
_entity_poly.pdbx_seq_one_letter_code
_entity_poly.pdbx_strand_id
1 'polypeptide(L)'
;MHPKINVAGTELKPCSTNPMTGWFRDGCCNTDVNDRGLHVVCCILTSEFLEFARSQGNDLITAVPEHDFPGLKPGERPKTVLHAR
;
A
#
# COMPACT_ATOMS: atom_id res chain seq x y z
N MET A 1 16.37 6.26 3.83
CA MET A 1 15.14 6.67 3.11
C MET A 1 15.52 7.16 1.72
N HIS A 2 14.84 6.69 0.68
CA HIS A 2 15.04 7.20 -0.69
C HIS A 2 14.33 8.56 -0.89
N PRO A 3 14.73 9.35 -1.91
CA PRO A 3 14.02 10.59 -2.25
C PRO A 3 12.53 10.35 -2.50
N LYS A 4 11.67 11.21 -1.92
CA LYS A 4 10.21 11.16 -2.07
C LYS A 4 9.75 11.81 -3.38
N ILE A 5 10.03 11.16 -4.49
CA ILE A 5 9.71 11.67 -5.84
C ILE A 5 8.75 10.69 -6.52
N ASN A 6 7.70 11.20 -7.16
CA ASN A 6 6.75 10.40 -7.92
C ASN A 6 7.26 10.10 -9.35
N VAL A 7 6.51 9.28 -10.09
CA VAL A 7 6.88 8.86 -11.46
C VAL A 7 7.00 10.00 -12.47
N ALA A 8 6.42 11.18 -12.18
CA ALA A 8 6.53 12.38 -13.01
C ALA A 8 7.72 13.27 -12.60
N GLY A 9 8.60 12.82 -11.70
CA GLY A 9 9.77 13.57 -11.26
C GLY A 9 9.45 14.71 -10.27
N THR A 10 8.24 14.74 -9.72
CA THR A 10 7.80 15.78 -8.77
C THR A 10 7.61 15.21 -7.36
N GLU A 11 7.29 16.05 -6.37
CA GLU A 11 7.10 15.62 -4.99
C GLU A 11 6.06 14.48 -4.86
N LEU A 12 6.40 13.47 -4.05
CA LEU A 12 5.48 12.39 -3.73
C LEU A 12 4.37 12.88 -2.81
N LYS A 13 3.12 12.76 -3.28
CA LYS A 13 1.94 13.11 -2.50
C LYS A 13 1.51 11.97 -1.58
N PRO A 14 0.80 12.26 -0.48
CA PRO A 14 0.16 11.23 0.33
C PRO A 14 -0.78 10.36 -0.50
N CYS A 15 -0.69 9.05 -0.30
CA CYS A 15 -1.58 8.06 -0.87
C CYS A 15 -2.85 7.95 -0.02
N SER A 16 -2.72 7.68 1.28
CA SER A 16 -3.84 7.71 2.23
C SER A 16 -3.41 7.79 3.69
N THR A 17 -4.13 8.60 4.46
CA THR A 17 -3.96 8.73 5.91
C THR A 17 -5.10 8.08 6.71
N ASN A 18 -6.12 7.54 6.03
CA ASN A 18 -7.22 6.83 6.67
C ASN A 18 -7.83 5.74 5.74
N PRO A 19 -7.60 4.45 6.04
CA PRO A 19 -6.55 3.94 6.93
C PRO A 19 -5.14 4.43 6.56
N MET A 20 -4.27 4.54 7.57
CA MET A 20 -2.87 4.91 7.39
C MET A 20 -2.16 3.86 6.53
N THR A 21 -1.39 4.31 5.54
CA THR A 21 -0.67 3.43 4.61
C THR A 21 0.83 3.73 4.56
N GLY A 22 1.55 3.02 3.69
CA GLY A 22 2.98 3.19 3.49
C GLY A 22 3.81 2.31 4.41
N TRP A 23 5.04 1.99 3.95
CA TRP A 23 6.03 1.23 4.72
C TRP A 23 6.33 1.89 6.07
N PHE A 24 6.50 3.21 6.08
CA PHE A 24 6.78 3.99 7.29
C PHE A 24 5.52 4.39 8.07
N ARG A 25 4.32 3.97 7.64
CA ARG A 25 3.03 4.41 8.21
C ARG A 25 2.88 5.94 8.27
N ASP A 26 3.37 6.64 7.24
CA ASP A 26 3.27 8.09 7.06
C ASP A 26 2.25 8.51 5.99
N GLY A 27 1.50 7.53 5.48
CA GLY A 27 0.47 7.71 4.45
C GLY A 27 1.01 7.84 3.03
N CYS A 28 2.31 7.68 2.82
CA CYS A 28 2.97 7.85 1.54
C CYS A 28 3.65 6.55 1.06
N CYS A 29 3.75 6.37 -0.27
CA CYS A 29 4.40 5.21 -0.88
C CYS A 29 5.93 5.38 -1.00
N ASN A 30 6.57 5.97 0.02
CA ASN A 30 8.02 6.08 0.08
C ASN A 30 8.64 4.88 0.78
N THR A 31 9.86 4.58 0.38
CA THR A 31 10.53 3.32 0.71
C THR A 31 12.00 3.54 1.10
N ASP A 32 12.65 2.49 1.57
CA ASP A 32 14.09 2.43 1.81
C ASP A 32 14.62 1.02 1.54
N VAL A 33 15.91 0.80 1.79
CA VAL A 33 16.58 -0.48 1.58
C VAL A 33 16.03 -1.63 2.44
N ASN A 34 15.26 -1.35 3.48
CA ASN A 34 14.69 -2.35 4.38
C ASN A 34 13.31 -2.81 3.94
N ASP A 35 12.63 -2.03 3.10
CA ASP A 35 11.34 -2.38 2.53
C ASP A 35 11.50 -3.39 1.39
N ARG A 36 11.65 -4.66 1.76
CA ARG A 36 11.72 -5.78 0.80
C ARG A 36 10.42 -5.97 0.02
N GLY A 37 9.31 -5.42 0.53
CA GLY A 37 7.99 -5.48 -0.08
C GLY A 37 7.81 -4.48 -1.23
N LEU A 38 8.63 -3.43 -1.26
CA LEU A 38 8.56 -2.31 -2.20
C LEU A 38 7.16 -1.70 -2.28
N HIS A 39 6.74 -1.08 -1.19
CA HIS A 39 5.45 -0.39 -1.01
C HIS A 39 5.41 0.95 -1.74
N VAL A 40 5.66 0.94 -3.05
CA VAL A 40 5.90 2.15 -3.86
C VAL A 40 4.75 2.52 -4.80
N VAL A 41 3.73 1.66 -4.92
CA VAL A 41 2.59 1.87 -5.82
C VAL A 41 1.34 2.24 -5.02
N CYS A 42 0.83 3.45 -5.24
CA CYS A 42 -0.46 3.90 -4.76
C CYS A 42 -1.55 3.54 -5.78
N CYS A 43 -2.61 2.85 -5.38
CA CYS A 43 -3.71 2.48 -6.29
C CYS A 43 -5.06 2.40 -5.58
N ILE A 44 -6.14 2.49 -6.35
CA ILE A 44 -7.49 2.20 -5.85
C ILE A 44 -7.74 0.72 -6.07
N LEU A 45 -8.11 0.02 -5.00
CA LEU A 45 -8.29 -1.42 -5.03
C LEU A 45 -9.69 -1.76 -5.54
N THR A 46 -9.78 -2.79 -6.37
CA THR A 46 -11.05 -3.37 -6.82
C THR A 46 -11.27 -4.73 -6.14
N SER A 47 -12.50 -5.22 -6.17
CA SER A 47 -12.82 -6.53 -5.59
C SER A 47 -12.03 -7.64 -6.28
N GLU A 48 -11.94 -7.56 -7.61
CA GLU A 48 -11.23 -8.52 -8.44
C GLU A 48 -9.74 -8.57 -8.09
N PHE A 49 -9.10 -7.41 -7.88
CA PHE A 49 -7.71 -7.36 -7.48
C PHE A 49 -7.50 -7.94 -6.07
N LEU A 50 -8.38 -7.62 -5.12
CA LEU A 50 -8.28 -8.12 -3.75
C LEU A 50 -8.43 -9.65 -3.69
N GLU A 51 -9.38 -10.21 -4.44
CA GLU A 51 -9.58 -11.66 -4.56
C GLU A 51 -8.39 -12.32 -5.27
N PHE A 52 -7.90 -11.72 -6.36
CA PHE A 52 -6.70 -12.18 -7.04
C PHE A 52 -5.50 -12.19 -6.10
N ALA A 53 -5.20 -11.08 -5.41
CA ALA A 53 -4.08 -10.97 -4.49
C ALA A 53 -4.15 -12.04 -3.39
N ARG A 54 -5.33 -12.23 -2.79
CA ARG A 54 -5.56 -13.29 -1.80
C ARG A 54 -5.32 -14.69 -2.39
N SER A 55 -5.73 -14.95 -3.63
CA SER A 55 -5.46 -16.23 -4.31
C SER A 55 -3.97 -16.48 -4.55
N GLN A 56 -3.16 -15.42 -4.65
CA GLN A 56 -1.70 -15.49 -4.76
C GLN A 56 -1.00 -15.51 -3.39
N GLY A 57 -1.75 -15.62 -2.29
CA GLY A 57 -1.21 -15.64 -0.93
C GLY A 57 -0.94 -14.26 -0.32
N ASN A 58 -1.40 -13.19 -0.96
CA ASN A 58 -1.33 -11.82 -0.46
C ASN A 58 -2.71 -11.37 0.03
N ASP A 59 -3.10 -11.81 1.23
CA ASP A 59 -4.40 -11.46 1.80
C ASP A 59 -4.40 -10.02 2.32
N LEU A 60 -4.97 -9.13 1.50
CA LEU A 60 -5.16 -7.71 1.84
C LEU A 60 -6.56 -7.42 2.42
N ILE A 61 -7.42 -8.44 2.56
CA ILE A 61 -8.81 -8.29 2.98
C ILE A 61 -8.93 -8.51 4.49
N THR A 62 -8.27 -9.54 5.01
CA THR A 62 -8.36 -9.92 6.42
C THR A 62 -7.63 -8.90 7.30
N ALA A 63 -8.31 -8.38 8.32
CA ALA A 63 -7.68 -7.49 9.30
C ALA A 63 -6.64 -8.25 10.14
N VAL A 64 -5.51 -7.61 10.40
CA VAL A 64 -4.45 -8.11 11.28
C VAL A 64 -4.15 -7.04 12.35
N PRO A 65 -4.90 -7.03 13.46
CA PRO A 65 -4.78 -6.00 14.51
C PRO A 65 -3.38 -5.90 15.13
N GLU A 66 -2.67 -7.03 15.22
CA GLU A 66 -1.28 -7.11 15.72
C GLU A 66 -0.28 -6.33 14.86
N HIS A 67 -0.64 -6.01 13.61
CA HIS A 67 0.17 -5.25 12.66
C HIS A 67 -0.46 -3.89 12.30
N ASP A 68 -1.46 -3.46 13.08
CA ASP A 68 -2.25 -2.24 12.83
C ASP A 68 -2.78 -2.20 11.38
N PHE A 69 -3.21 -3.36 10.89
CA PHE A 69 -3.75 -3.52 9.55
C PHE A 69 -5.25 -3.80 9.62
N PRO A 70 -6.11 -2.84 9.21
CA PRO A 70 -7.56 -2.98 9.37
C PRO A 70 -8.22 -3.88 8.30
N GLY A 71 -7.46 -4.39 7.33
CA GLY A 71 -8.01 -4.98 6.11
C GLY A 71 -8.50 -3.90 5.13
N LEU A 72 -8.48 -4.23 3.85
CA LEU A 72 -8.82 -3.31 2.77
C LEU A 72 -10.14 -3.70 2.09
N LYS A 73 -10.84 -2.69 1.57
CA LYS A 73 -12.10 -2.85 0.87
C LYS A 73 -12.02 -2.28 -0.55
N PRO A 74 -12.80 -2.82 -1.49
CA PRO A 74 -12.86 -2.32 -2.85
C PRO A 74 -13.42 -0.90 -2.90
N GLY A 75 -12.93 -0.09 -3.83
CA GLY A 75 -13.45 1.26 -4.10
C GLY A 75 -13.13 2.31 -3.03
N GLU A 76 -12.35 1.96 -2.00
CA GLU A 76 -11.87 2.95 -1.02
C GLU A 76 -10.78 3.86 -1.62
N ARG A 77 -10.46 4.94 -0.89
CA ARG A 77 -9.38 5.88 -1.21
C ARG A 77 -8.09 5.12 -1.57
N PRO A 78 -7.22 5.69 -2.43
CA PRO A 78 -6.00 5.02 -2.88
C PRO A 78 -5.19 4.42 -1.73
N LYS A 79 -4.82 3.15 -1.82
CA LYS A 79 -4.01 2.43 -0.83
C LYS A 79 -2.68 2.03 -1.46
N THR A 80 -1.65 1.94 -0.64
CA THR A 80 -0.40 1.32 -1.08
C THR A 80 -0.61 -0.18 -1.17
N VAL A 81 -0.24 -0.79 -2.31
CA VAL A 81 -0.26 -2.25 -2.43
C VAL A 81 1.04 -2.83 -1.89
N LEU A 82 0.91 -3.79 -0.98
CA LEU A 82 1.98 -4.71 -0.58
C LEU A 82 2.23 -5.71 -1.71
N HIS A 83 3.47 -5.77 -2.17
CA HIS A 83 4.13 -6.84 -2.91
C HIS A 83 3.31 -7.57 -4.01
N ALA A 84 3.69 -7.33 -5.27
CA ALA A 84 3.57 -8.34 -6.33
C ALA A 84 4.74 -9.33 -6.16
N ARG A 85 4.45 -10.53 -5.67
CA ARG A 85 5.23 -11.73 -6.02
C ARG A 85 4.36 -12.60 -6.91
#